data_AF-A0A1E5XHD3-F1
#
_entry.id   AF-A0A1E5XHD3-F1
#
_cell.length_a   1.000
_cell.length_b   1.000
_cell.length_c   1.000
_cell.angle_alpha   90.00
_cell.angle_beta   90.00
_cell.angle_gamma   90.00
#
_symmetry.space_group_name_H-M   'P 1'
#
loop_
_entity.id
_entity.type
_entity.pdbx_description
1 polymer ?
#
loop_
_entity_poly.entity_id
_entity_poly.type
_entity_poly.pdbx_seq_one_letter_code
_entity_poly.pdbx_strand_id
1 'polypeptide(L)'
;MSLEALIAILGMAAVTFAIRAGGLLLANRLPTTGFVASWMKHVPGAVLAALVAPAILAGGAAEAIAAAVTALVYLVSRNLFAAMLSGVLAVYLARLALGA
;
A
#
# COMPACT_ATOMS: atom_id res chain seq x y z
N MET A 1 -28.69 3.13 5.85
CA MET A 1 -27.84 2.73 4.71
C MET A 1 -28.75 2.52 3.51
N SER A 2 -28.45 3.08 2.34
CA SER A 2 -29.25 2.83 1.13
C SER A 2 -29.05 1.39 0.65
N LEU A 3 -30.08 0.81 0.01
CA LEU A 3 -29.99 -0.52 -0.58
C LEU A 3 -28.86 -0.62 -1.61
N GLU A 4 -28.64 0.46 -2.37
CA GLU A 4 -27.55 0.57 -3.34
C GLU A 4 -26.17 0.46 -2.68
N ALA A 5 -25.97 1.12 -1.54
CA ALA A 5 -24.72 1.03 -0.79
C ALA A 5 -24.48 -0.40 -0.26
N LEU A 6 -25.54 -1.07 0.20
CA LEU A 6 -25.44 -2.46 0.65
C LEU A 6 -25.04 -3.40 -0.49
N ILE A 7 -25.68 -3.26 -1.66
CA ILE A 7 -25.36 -4.05 -2.85
C ILE A 7 -23.92 -3.78 -3.29
N ALA A 8 -23.48 -2.51 -3.31
CA ALA A 8 -22.12 -2.14 -3.66
C ALA A 8 -21.08 -2.77 -2.72
N ILE A 9 -21.31 -2.71 -1.40
CA ILE A 9 -20.41 -3.31 -0.40
C ILE A 9 -20.33 -4.83 -0.59
N LEU A 10 -21.48 -5.50 -0.75
CA LEU A 10 -21.50 -6.95 -0.95
C LEU A 10 -20.83 -7.35 -2.26
N GLY A 11 -21.05 -6.60 -3.33
CA GLY A 11 -20.38 -6.81 -4.62
C GLY A 11 -18.86 -6.65 -4.51
N MET A 12 -18.38 -5.56 -3.90
CA MET A 12 -16.95 -5.33 -3.66
C MET A 12 -16.34 -6.44 -2.79
N ALA A 13 -17.05 -6.87 -1.75
CA ALA A 13 -16.61 -7.94 -0.87
C ALA A 13 -16.48 -9.26 -1.65
N ALA A 14 -17.50 -9.63 -2.43
CA ALA A 14 -17.50 -10.85 -3.23
C ALA A 14 -16.32 -10.88 -4.21
N VAL A 15 -16.06 -9.79 -4.95
CA VAL A 15 -14.94 -9.68 -5.88
C VAL A 15 -13.60 -9.78 -5.14
N THR A 16 -13.46 -9.07 -4.01
CA THR A 16 -12.23 -9.09 -3.21
C THR A 16 -11.91 -10.50 -2.70
N PHE A 17 -12.92 -11.20 -2.16
CA PHE A 17 -12.75 -12.57 -1.70
C PHE A 17 -12.48 -13.54 -2.84
N ALA A 18 -13.12 -13.38 -3.99
CA ALA A 18 -12.88 -14.21 -5.17
C ALA A 18 -11.42 -14.09 -5.65
N ILE A 19 -10.87 -12.87 -5.73
CA ILE A 19 -9.47 -12.65 -6.12
C ILE A 19 -8.51 -13.28 -5.10
N ARG A 20 -8.75 -13.08 -3.80
CA ARG A 20 -7.92 -13.67 -2.73
C ARG A 20 -7.97 -15.21 -2.75
N ALA A 21 -9.17 -15.77 -2.83
CA ALA A 21 -9.37 -17.22 -2.92
C ALA A 21 -8.72 -17.78 -4.18
N GLY A 22 -8.88 -17.14 -5.33
CA GLY A 22 -8.22 -17.52 -6.58
C GLY A 22 -6.70 -17.53 -6.46
N GLY A 23 -6.11 -16.50 -5.84
CA GLY A 23 -4.68 -16.46 -5.56
C GLY A 23 -4.20 -17.59 -4.65
N LEU A 24 -4.94 -17.89 -3.57
CA LEU A 24 -4.64 -19.00 -2.67
C LEU A 24 -4.76 -20.38 -3.36
N LEU A 25 -5.79 -20.57 -4.17
CA LEU A 25 -6.01 -21.80 -4.94
C LEU A 25 -4.90 -22.02 -5.97
N LEU A 26 -4.40 -20.95 -6.58
CA LEU A 26 -3.34 -21.02 -7.58
C LEU A 26 -1.93 -21.08 -6.96
N ALA A 27 -1.77 -20.71 -5.67
CA ALA A 27 -0.47 -20.59 -5.01
C ALA A 27 0.38 -21.87 -5.13
N ASN A 28 -0.24 -23.05 -4.96
CA ASN A 28 0.45 -24.34 -5.04
C ASN A 28 0.90 -24.71 -6.46
N ARG A 29 0.40 -24.01 -7.49
CA ARG A 29 0.78 -24.22 -8.90
C ARG A 29 1.81 -23.21 -9.41
N LEU A 30 2.22 -22.26 -8.57
CA LEU A 30 3.20 -21.25 -8.96
C LEU A 30 4.61 -21.87 -9.02
N PRO A 31 5.46 -21.43 -9.97
CA PRO A 31 6.84 -21.87 -10.05
C PRO A 31 7.60 -21.52 -8.76
N THR A 32 8.30 -22.50 -8.19
CA THR A 32 9.12 -22.32 -6.98
C THR A 32 10.62 -22.16 -7.30
N THR A 33 11.05 -22.58 -8.48
CA THR A 33 12.45 -22.53 -8.94
C THR A 33 12.59 -21.83 -10.30
N GLY A 34 13.79 -21.33 -10.60
CA GLY A 34 14.11 -20.68 -11.87
C GLY A 34 13.83 -19.18 -11.89
N PHE A 35 13.97 -18.58 -13.08
CA PHE A 35 13.87 -17.13 -13.29
C PHE A 35 12.50 -16.57 -12.87
N VAL A 36 11.41 -17.21 -13.29
CA VAL A 36 10.04 -16.75 -12.99
C VAL A 36 9.79 -16.72 -11.49
N ALA A 37 10.20 -17.77 -10.76
CA ALA A 37 10.06 -17.82 -9.30
C ALA A 37 10.85 -16.69 -8.61
N SER A 38 12.05 -16.37 -9.09
CA SER A 38 12.86 -15.25 -8.57
C SER A 38 12.18 -13.91 -8.83
N TRP A 39 11.67 -13.69 -10.04
CA TRP A 39 10.92 -12.49 -10.40
C TRP A 39 9.68 -12.31 -9.53
N MET A 40 8.88 -13.37 -9.35
CA MET A 40 7.65 -13.34 -8.55
C MET A 40 7.89 -12.92 -7.09
N LYS A 41 9.03 -13.30 -6.49
CA LYS A 41 9.40 -12.88 -5.12
C LYS A 41 9.58 -11.36 -4.97
N HIS A 42 9.90 -10.65 -6.06
CA HIS A 42 10.13 -9.21 -6.06
C HIS A 42 8.89 -8.39 -6.46
N VAL A 43 7.88 -9.03 -7.05
CA VAL A 43 6.64 -8.36 -7.52
C VAL A 43 5.96 -7.56 -6.40
N PRO A 44 5.74 -8.06 -5.17
CA PRO A 44 5.03 -7.30 -4.14
C PRO A 44 5.72 -5.97 -3.80
N GLY A 45 7.04 -5.99 -3.63
CA GLY A 45 7.82 -4.78 -3.35
C GLY A 45 7.82 -3.81 -4.53
N ALA A 46 7.96 -4.31 -5.75
CA ALA A 46 7.93 -3.51 -6.97
C ALA A 46 6.57 -2.82 -7.17
N VAL A 47 5.47 -3.53 -6.95
CA VAL A 47 4.11 -2.96 -7.06
C VAL A 47 3.89 -1.87 -6.00
N LEU A 48 4.28 -2.10 -4.75
CA LEU A 48 4.19 -1.08 -3.70
C LEU A 48 5.01 0.16 -4.07
N ALA A 49 6.24 -0.01 -4.53
CA ALA A 49 7.07 1.10 -4.98
C ALA A 49 6.45 1.84 -6.17
N ALA A 50 5.90 1.11 -7.15
CA ALA A 50 5.25 1.69 -8.33
C ALA A 50 3.95 2.44 -8.01
N LEU A 51 3.27 2.11 -6.90
CA LEU A 51 2.10 2.85 -6.42
C LEU A 51 2.51 4.09 -5.61
N VAL A 52 3.52 3.95 -4.74
CA VAL A 52 3.94 5.02 -3.83
C VAL A 52 4.74 6.11 -4.55
N ALA A 53 5.64 5.74 -5.47
CA ALA A 53 6.47 6.69 -6.20
C ALA A 53 5.65 7.77 -6.93
N PRO A 54 4.66 7.44 -7.80
CA PRO A 54 3.85 8.47 -8.44
C PRO A 54 2.98 9.24 -7.45
N ALA A 55 2.50 8.62 -6.36
CA ALA A 55 1.73 9.33 -5.33
C ALA A 55 2.55 10.43 -4.64
N ILE A 56 3.85 10.19 -4.41
CA ILE A 56 4.77 11.20 -3.86
C ILE A 56 5.11 12.26 -4.92
N LEU A 57 5.42 11.83 -6.16
CA LEU A 57 5.85 12.74 -7.23
C LEU A 57 4.73 13.65 -7.74
N ALA A 58 3.49 13.15 -7.79
CA ALA A 58 2.31 13.93 -8.16
C ALA A 58 1.74 14.72 -6.97
N GLY A 59 2.19 14.41 -5.75
CA GLY A 59 1.83 15.12 -4.54
C GLY A 59 2.55 16.46 -4.38
N GLY A 60 2.26 17.16 -3.28
CA GLY A 60 2.91 18.40 -2.90
C GLY A 60 4.00 18.21 -1.84
N ALA A 61 4.40 19.32 -1.22
CA ALA A 61 5.40 19.30 -0.17
C ALA A 61 4.97 18.44 1.04
N ALA A 62 3.67 18.34 1.33
CA ALA A 62 3.16 17.51 2.42
C ALA A 62 3.43 16.02 2.21
N GLU A 63 3.21 15.50 1.00
CA GLU A 63 3.46 14.10 0.63
C GLU A 63 4.96 13.78 0.67
N ALA A 64 5.80 14.70 0.18
CA ALA A 64 7.26 14.56 0.25
C ALA A 64 7.78 14.52 1.69
N ILE A 65 7.29 15.41 2.56
CA ILE A 65 7.63 15.41 4.00
C ILE A 65 7.19 14.11 4.65
N ALA A 66 5.96 13.66 4.40
CA ALA A 66 5.44 12.43 4.97
C ALA A 66 6.24 11.20 4.54
N ALA A 67 6.63 11.12 3.26
CA ALA A 67 7.49 10.06 2.76
C ALA A 67 8.86 10.05 3.44
N ALA A 68 9.49 11.22 3.57
CA ALA A 68 10.79 11.36 4.24
C ALA A 68 10.73 10.96 5.72
N VAL A 69 9.71 11.42 6.45
CA VAL A 69 9.50 11.07 7.87
C VAL A 69 9.26 9.57 8.03
N THR A 70 8.38 8.99 7.20
CA THR A 70 8.09 7.54 7.24
C THR A 70 9.35 6.72 7.01
N ALA A 71 10.15 7.10 6.00
CA ALA A 71 11.40 6.42 5.69
C ALA A 71 12.42 6.55 6.84
N LEU A 72 12.60 7.75 7.38
CA LEU A 72 13.54 8.00 8.48
C LEU A 72 13.16 7.22 9.74
N VAL A 73 11.89 7.26 10.14
CA VAL A 73 11.42 6.54 11.33
C VAL A 73 11.57 5.04 11.15
N TYR A 74 11.28 4.50 9.96
CA TYR A 74 11.51 3.08 9.70
C TYR A 74 13.00 2.72 9.77
N LEU A 75 13.89 3.53 9.18
CA LEU A 75 15.33 3.27 9.16
C LEU A 75 15.93 3.24 10.56
N VAL A 76 15.48 4.14 11.45
CA VAL A 76 15.98 4.23 12.84
C VAL A 76 15.32 3.19 13.74
N SER A 77 13.98 3.06 13.70
CA SER A 77 13.25 2.21 14.65
C SER A 77 13.14 0.74 14.22
N ARG A 78 13.29 0.45 12.92
CA ARG A 78 12.96 -0.85 12.29
C ARG A 78 11.53 -1.34 12.62
N ASN A 79 10.63 -0.44 13.05
CA ASN A 79 9.29 -0.76 13.49
C ASN A 79 8.25 -0.19 12.50
N LEU A 80 7.49 -1.09 11.87
CA LEU A 80 6.47 -0.72 10.87
C LEU A 80 5.34 0.12 11.47
N PHE A 81 4.91 -0.16 12.71
CA PHE A 81 3.85 0.61 13.36
C PHE A 81 4.29 2.04 13.65
N ALA A 82 5.53 2.22 14.13
CA ALA A 82 6.10 3.55 14.37
C ALA A 82 6.19 4.35 13.07
N ALA A 83 6.69 3.73 11.99
CA ALA A 83 6.79 4.35 10.68
C ALA A 83 5.41 4.77 10.14
N MET A 84 4.41 3.86 10.19
CA MET A 84 3.05 4.14 9.75
C MET A 84 2.43 5.31 10.52
N LEU A 85 2.52 5.29 11.86
CA LEU A 85 1.95 6.33 12.71
C LEU A 85 2.60 7.69 12.42
N SER A 86 3.93 7.71 12.33
CA SER A 86 4.68 8.93 12.02
C SER A 86 4.36 9.50 10.63
N GLY A 87 4.17 8.65 9.62
CA GLY A 87 3.83 9.07 8.27
C GLY A 87 2.44 9.70 8.18
N VAL A 88 1.45 9.06 8.81
CA VAL A 88 0.07 9.58 8.87
C VAL A 88 0.03 10.93 9.61
N LEU A 89 0.72 11.02 10.76
CA LEU A 89 0.81 12.29 11.50
C LEU A 89 1.55 13.35 10.70
N ALA A 90 2.64 13.01 10.01
CA ALA A 90 3.41 13.94 9.22
C ALA A 90 2.60 14.54 8.06
N VAL A 91 1.89 13.71 7.28
CA VAL A 91 1.08 14.25 6.16
C VAL A 91 -0.07 15.11 6.68
N TYR A 92 -0.71 14.71 7.77
CA TYR A 92 -1.81 15.46 8.38
C TYR A 92 -1.34 16.84 8.86
N LEU A 93 -0.26 16.89 9.65
CA LEU A 93 0.30 18.14 10.17
C LEU A 93 0.89 19.01 9.05
N ALA A 94 1.54 18.41 8.06
CA ALA A 94 2.10 19.15 6.94
C ALA A 94 1.01 19.81 6.08
N ARG A 95 -0.10 19.11 5.79
CA ARG A 95 -1.25 19.71 5.09
C ARG A 95 -1.86 20.87 5.88
N LEU A 96 -2.07 20.67 7.19
CA LEU A 96 -2.57 21.72 8.07
C LEU A 96 -1.66 22.95 8.09
N ALA A 97 -0.34 22.76 8.15
CA ALA A 97 0.63 23.84 8.21
C ALA A 97 0.79 24.58 6.86
N LEU A 98 0.66 23.85 5.74
CA LEU A 98 0.82 24.39 4.39
C LEU A 98 -0.48 24.97 3.82
N GLY A 99 -1.61 24.86 4.54
CA GLY A 99 -2.91 25.38 4.11
C GLY A 99 -3.46 24.69 2.86
N ALA A 100 -3.04 23.43 2.64
CA ALA A 100 -3.43 22.59 1.51
C ALA A 100 -4.56 21.62 1.88
#